data_AF-A0A1W9WF92-F1
#
_entry.id   AF-A0A1W9WF92-F1
#
_cell.length_a   1.000
_cell.length_b   1.000
_cell.length_c   1.000
_cell.angle_alpha   90.00
_cell.angle_beta   90.00
_cell.angle_gamma   90.00
#
_symmetry.space_group_name_H-M   'P 1'
#
loop_
_entity.id
_entity.type
_entity.pdbx_description
1 polymer ?
#
loop_
_entity_poly.entity_id
_entity_poly.type
_entity_poly.pdbx_seq_one_letter_code
_entity_poly.pdbx_strand_id
1 'polypeptide(L)'
;PLAVESTNPTNNALNVVVTSNVTTSFSISIENTTVNTGTFTIRGEQTGIYTGAYTLPTTDTIQFDPTMNFKSGEVINASISNGLESTGAINATPYQWQFHAAVNGGHANFISNTQTFSSSMPL
;
A
#
# COMPACT_ATOMS: atom_id res chain seq x y z
N PRO A 1 -3.28 21.78 7.23
CA PRO A 1 -2.40 20.78 7.88
C PRO A 1 -1.63 20.02 6.80
N LEU A 2 -0.52 19.37 7.12
CA LEU A 2 0.08 18.39 6.22
C LEU A 2 -0.65 17.05 6.43
N ALA A 3 -1.42 16.62 5.43
CA ALA A 3 -2.23 15.41 5.48
C ALA A 3 -2.16 14.65 4.15
N VAL A 4 -2.43 13.35 4.21
CA VAL A 4 -2.52 12.48 3.03
C VAL A 4 -3.85 12.75 2.31
N GLU A 5 -3.78 13.05 1.02
CA GLU A 5 -4.95 13.24 0.15
C GLU A 5 -5.30 11.96 -0.60
N SER A 6 -4.29 11.28 -1.16
CA SER A 6 -4.50 9.99 -1.81
C SER A 6 -3.27 9.11 -1.76
N THR A 7 -3.49 7.80 -1.75
CA THR A 7 -2.45 6.78 -1.85
C THR A 7 -2.69 5.90 -3.06
N ASN A 8 -1.62 5.48 -3.71
CA ASN A 8 -1.65 4.43 -4.71
C ASN A 8 -0.48 3.47 -4.44
N PRO A 9 -0.73 2.22 -4.02
CA PRO A 9 -2.04 1.58 -3.89
C PRO A 9 -2.98 2.26 -2.89
N THR A 10 -4.28 2.22 -3.19
CA THR A 10 -5.31 2.75 -2.29
C THR A 10 -5.41 1.90 -1.02
N ASN A 11 -5.94 2.49 0.06
CA ASN A 11 -6.15 1.73 1.28
C ASN A 11 -7.09 0.53 1.04
N ASN A 12 -6.69 -0.63 1.54
CA ASN A 12 -7.31 -1.94 1.34
C ASN A 12 -7.36 -2.41 -0.12
N ALA A 13 -6.50 -1.88 -1.00
CA ALA A 13 -6.38 -2.39 -2.36
C ALA A 13 -6.02 -3.88 -2.35
N LEU A 14 -6.63 -4.62 -3.26
CA LEU A 14 -6.36 -6.04 -3.49
C LEU A 14 -5.63 -6.21 -4.83
N ASN A 15 -4.90 -7.32 -4.96
CA ASN A 15 -4.23 -7.71 -6.20
C ASN A 15 -3.27 -6.64 -6.76
N VAL A 16 -2.55 -5.94 -5.88
CA VAL A 16 -1.53 -4.96 -6.28
C VAL A 16 -0.37 -5.68 -6.93
N VAL A 17 0.04 -5.27 -8.13
CA VAL A 17 1.16 -5.91 -8.84
C VAL A 17 2.40 -5.88 -7.95
N VAL A 18 3.11 -7.00 -7.84
CA VAL A 18 4.26 -7.16 -6.93
C VAL A 18 5.44 -6.21 -7.22
N THR A 19 5.48 -5.64 -8.42
CA THR A 19 6.47 -4.64 -8.85
C THR A 19 5.94 -3.20 -8.77
N SER A 20 4.81 -2.97 -8.09
CA SER A 20 4.22 -1.63 -8.03
C SER A 20 5.00 -0.74 -7.09
N ASN A 21 5.13 0.53 -7.49
CA ASN A 21 5.64 1.57 -6.60
C ASN A 21 4.52 2.03 -5.67
N VAL A 22 4.90 2.57 -4.51
CA VAL A 22 3.95 3.17 -3.56
C VAL A 22 4.03 4.68 -3.68
N THR A 23 2.97 5.30 -4.16
CA THR A 23 2.83 6.75 -4.27
C THR A 23 1.84 7.29 -3.25
N THR A 24 2.14 8.47 -2.71
CA THR A 24 1.28 9.17 -1.76
C THR A 24 1.32 10.65 -2.06
N SER A 25 0.15 11.25 -2.23
CA SER A 25 -0.04 12.69 -2.42
C SER A 25 -0.52 13.34 -1.13
N PHE A 26 -0.10 14.57 -0.93
CA PHE A 26 -0.35 15.34 0.28
C PHE A 26 -1.04 16.66 -0.04
N SER A 27 -1.68 17.23 0.97
CA SER A 27 -2.40 18.51 0.88
C SER A 27 -1.51 19.73 0.64
N ILE A 28 -0.20 19.62 0.92
CA ILE A 28 0.81 20.67 0.76
C ILE A 28 2.17 20.07 0.40
N SER A 29 3.09 20.91 -0.13
CA SER A 29 4.43 20.49 -0.53
C SER A 29 5.28 19.97 0.65
N ILE A 30 6.03 18.90 0.38
CA ILE A 30 6.85 18.14 1.33
C ILE A 30 8.30 18.63 1.30
N GLU A 31 8.94 18.65 2.47
CA GLU A 31 10.37 18.85 2.61
C GLU A 31 11.12 17.53 2.36
N ASN A 32 11.81 17.43 1.21
CA ASN A 32 12.42 16.15 0.76
C ASN A 32 13.40 15.57 1.78
N THR A 33 14.12 16.43 2.51
CA THR A 33 15.13 16.00 3.47
C THR A 33 14.55 15.25 4.67
N THR A 34 13.24 15.39 4.91
CA THR A 34 12.52 14.65 5.95
C THR A 34 11.97 13.32 5.47
N VAL A 35 12.01 13.01 4.17
CA VAL A 35 11.51 11.75 3.59
C VAL A 35 12.58 10.66 3.72
N ASN A 36 12.36 9.71 4.61
CA ASN A 36 13.25 8.57 4.83
C ASN A 36 12.48 7.37 5.40
N THR A 37 13.19 6.26 5.62
CA THR A 37 12.60 5.01 6.13
C THR A 37 11.97 5.12 7.52
N GLY A 38 12.30 6.14 8.31
CA GLY A 38 11.70 6.41 9.62
C GLY A 38 10.46 7.30 9.57
N THR A 39 10.26 8.07 8.50
CA THR A 39 9.11 8.95 8.31
C THR A 39 8.08 8.37 7.36
N PHE A 40 8.51 7.60 6.38
CA PHE A 40 7.69 6.81 5.48
C PHE A 40 8.19 5.36 5.53
N THR A 41 7.41 4.47 6.11
CA THR A 41 7.81 3.08 6.31
C THR A 41 6.86 2.15 5.55
N ILE A 42 7.41 1.26 4.74
CA ILE A 42 6.69 0.17 4.09
C ILE A 42 7.13 -1.15 4.70
N ARG A 43 6.18 -1.94 5.20
CA ARG A 43 6.44 -3.20 5.88
C ARG A 43 5.47 -4.29 5.42
N GLY A 44 6.01 -5.41 4.98
CA GLY A 44 5.23 -6.63 4.78
C GLY A 44 5.13 -7.46 6.05
N GLU A 45 4.02 -8.19 6.21
CA GLU A 45 3.81 -9.09 7.35
C GLU A 45 4.79 -10.28 7.39
N GLN A 46 5.28 -10.74 6.24
CA GLN A 46 6.19 -11.87 6.08
C GLN A 46 7.64 -11.42 5.83
N THR A 47 7.83 -10.37 5.04
CA THR A 47 9.13 -9.86 4.58
C THR A 47 9.75 -8.90 5.60
N GLY A 48 8.92 -8.21 6.39
CA GLY A 48 9.37 -7.14 7.27
C GLY A 48 9.50 -5.82 6.51
N ILE A 49 10.45 -4.98 6.92
CA ILE A 49 10.60 -3.62 6.37
C ILE A 49 11.19 -3.69 4.96
N TYR A 50 10.52 -3.05 4.00
CA TYR A 50 11.02 -2.88 2.65
C TYR A 50 11.98 -1.69 2.58
N THR A 51 13.13 -1.90 1.95
CA THR A 51 14.08 -0.84 1.59
C THR A 51 13.87 -0.43 0.14
N GLY A 52 14.13 0.83 -0.18
CA GLY A 52 13.87 1.38 -1.50
C GLY A 52 14.30 2.82 -1.64
N ALA A 53 14.12 3.37 -2.83
CA ALA A 53 14.39 4.77 -3.13
C ALA A 53 13.14 5.62 -2.89
N TYR A 54 13.33 6.81 -2.33
CA TYR A 54 12.30 7.84 -2.23
C TYR A 54 12.54 8.90 -3.30
N THR A 55 11.50 9.23 -4.04
CA THR A 55 11.52 10.27 -5.07
C THR A 55 10.30 11.16 -4.94
N LEU A 56 10.44 12.42 -5.33
CA LEU A 56 9.34 13.39 -5.33
C LEU A 56 9.01 13.73 -6.79
N PRO A 57 8.12 12.99 -7.48
CA PRO A 57 7.72 13.30 -8.85
C PRO A 57 7.08 14.69 -8.96
N THR A 58 6.44 15.15 -7.88
CA THR A 58 5.96 16.52 -7.69
C THR A 58 6.31 16.98 -6.26
N THR A 59 6.17 18.27 -5.98
CA THR A 59 6.53 18.81 -4.65
C THR A 59 5.68 18.28 -3.51
N ASP A 60 4.48 17.76 -3.80
CA ASP A 60 3.46 17.27 -2.87
C ASP A 60 3.22 15.76 -2.97
N THR A 61 4.03 15.05 -3.76
CA THR A 61 3.90 13.59 -3.94
C THR A 61 5.19 12.90 -3.59
N ILE A 62 5.12 11.89 -2.72
CA ILE A 62 6.21 10.96 -2.43
C ILE A 62 5.96 9.68 -3.22
N GLN A 63 7.00 9.19 -3.88
CA GLN A 63 7.04 7.88 -4.51
C GLN A 63 8.15 7.05 -3.90
N PHE A 64 7.76 5.91 -3.33
CA PHE A 64 8.66 4.86 -2.86
C PHE A 64 8.77 3.76 -3.92
N ASP A 65 10.01 3.49 -4.33
CA ASP A 65 10.37 2.41 -5.25
C ASP A 65 11.10 1.30 -4.47
N PRO A 66 10.44 0.16 -4.18
CA PRO A 66 11.04 -0.94 -3.45
C PRO A 66 12.25 -1.55 -4.21
N THR A 67 13.38 -1.76 -3.52
CA THR A 67 14.53 -2.46 -4.13
C THR A 67 14.23 -3.93 -4.45
N MET A 68 13.34 -4.53 -3.67
CA MET A 68 12.84 -5.89 -3.89
C MET A 68 11.33 -5.86 -4.09
N ASN A 69 10.87 -6.64 -5.07
CA ASN A 69 9.44 -6.83 -5.33
C ASN A 69 8.70 -7.35 -4.08
N PHE A 70 7.43 -6.98 -3.95
CA PHE A 70 6.57 -7.50 -2.89
C PHE A 70 6.41 -9.02 -2.99
N LYS A 71 6.31 -9.68 -1.84
CA LYS A 71 6.02 -11.11 -1.82
C LYS A 71 4.57 -11.35 -2.27
N SER A 72 4.39 -12.36 -3.11
CA SER A 72 3.08 -12.77 -3.64
C SER A 72 2.08 -13.07 -2.52
N GLY A 73 0.90 -12.43 -2.55
CA GLY A 73 -0.15 -12.62 -1.54
C GLY A 73 0.12 -12.02 -0.17
N GLU A 74 1.16 -11.18 -0.02
CA GLU A 74 1.51 -10.57 1.25
C GLU A 74 0.68 -9.31 1.53
N VAL A 75 0.33 -9.11 2.81
CA VAL A 75 -0.21 -7.84 3.32
C VAL A 75 0.94 -6.86 3.54
N ILE A 76 0.84 -5.70 2.89
CA ILE A 76 1.80 -4.61 2.99
C ILE A 76 1.15 -3.48 3.78
N ASN A 77 1.80 -3.11 4.88
CA ASN A 77 1.45 -2.00 5.76
C ASN A 77 2.37 -0.83 5.47
N ALA A 78 1.78 0.31 5.17
CA ALA A 78 2.46 1.56 4.91
C ALA A 78 2.10 2.58 5.97
N SER A 79 3.09 3.30 6.48
CA SER A 79 2.88 4.29 7.54
C SER A 79 3.70 5.55 7.31
N ILE A 80 3.07 6.68 7.59
CA ILE A 80 3.65 8.02 7.64
C ILE A 80 3.65 8.47 9.10
N SER A 81 4.81 8.92 9.58
CA SER A 81 4.96 9.42 10.94
C SER A 81 4.88 10.94 11.01
N ASN A 82 4.74 11.49 12.22
CA ASN A 82 4.75 12.93 12.49
C ASN A 82 6.11 13.59 12.23
N GLY A 83 7.16 12.81 11.97
CA GLY A 83 8.50 13.34 11.63
C GLY A 83 8.62 13.82 10.18
N LEU A 84 7.63 13.53 9.33
CA LEU A 84 7.58 14.09 7.98
C LEU A 84 7.13 15.55 8.06
N GLU A 85 7.82 16.44 7.34
CA GLU A 85 7.51 17.88 7.36
C GLU A 85 7.21 18.43 5.97
N SER A 86 6.42 19.50 5.95
CA SER A 86 6.24 20.33 4.75
C SER A 86 7.40 21.31 4.59
N THR A 87 7.56 21.91 3.41
CA THR A 87 8.50 23.03 3.19
C THR A 87 8.23 24.26 4.09
N GLY A 88 7.03 24.36 4.69
CA GLY A 88 6.67 25.39 5.68
C GLY A 88 6.85 24.97 7.15
N ALA A 89 7.62 23.92 7.45
CA ALA A 89 7.86 23.39 8.79
C ALA A 89 6.58 22.95 9.55
N ILE A 90 5.57 22.48 8.82
CA ILE A 90 4.36 21.86 9.36
C ILE A 90 4.57 20.34 9.40
N ASN A 91 4.40 19.72 10.57
CA ASN A 91 4.49 18.28 10.72
C ASN A 91 3.28 17.55 10.10
N ALA A 92 3.54 16.35 9.56
CA ALA A 92 2.53 15.50 8.95
C ALA A 92 1.60 14.89 9.98
N THR A 93 0.31 14.82 9.64
CA THR A 93 -0.63 14.01 10.39
C THR A 93 -0.26 12.54 10.19
N PRO A 94 0.01 11.75 11.25
CA PRO A 94 0.32 10.34 11.10
C PRO A 94 -0.78 9.61 10.35
N TYR A 95 -0.39 8.78 9.39
CA TYR A 95 -1.33 8.07 8.54
C TYR A 95 -0.82 6.66 8.29
N GLN A 96 -1.71 5.68 8.34
CA GLN A 96 -1.38 4.29 8.08
C GLN A 96 -2.42 3.68 7.17
N TRP A 97 -1.98 2.85 6.24
CA TRP A 97 -2.85 2.11 5.34
C TRP A 97 -2.22 0.77 5.00
N GLN A 98 -3.04 -0.12 4.46
CA GLN A 98 -2.61 -1.45 4.07
C GLN A 98 -3.10 -1.80 2.67
N PHE A 99 -2.40 -2.67 1.97
CA PHE A 99 -2.82 -3.24 0.70
C PHE A 99 -2.27 -4.66 0.53
N HIS A 100 -2.86 -5.43 -0.38
CA HIS A 100 -2.47 -6.82 -0.63
C HIS A 100 -1.75 -6.95 -1.97
N ALA A 101 -0.53 -7.48 -1.91
CA ALA A 101 0.21 -7.86 -3.10
C ALA A 101 -0.50 -9.00 -3.84
N ALA A 102 -0.50 -8.94 -5.16
CA ALA A 102 -1.13 -9.92 -6.03
C ALA A 102 -0.50 -11.30 -5.84
N VAL A 103 -1.34 -12.32 -6.00
CA VAL A 103 -0.88 -13.70 -6.04
C VAL A 103 -0.56 -14.06 -7.49
N ASN A 104 0.71 -14.33 -7.80
CA ASN A 104 1.08 -14.89 -9.11
C ASN A 104 0.71 -16.39 -9.12
N GLY A 105 -0.48 -16.73 -9.64
CA GLY A 105 -0.88 -18.13 -9.89
C GLY A 105 -1.94 -18.75 -8.97
N GLY A 106 -2.71 -17.96 -8.23
CA GLY A 106 -3.79 -18.45 -7.36
C GLY A 106 -5.19 -18.23 -7.94
N HIS A 107 -5.51 -18.74 -9.13
CA HIS A 107 -6.92 -18.75 -9.56
C HIS A 107 -7.64 -19.86 -8.77
N ALA A 108 -8.47 -19.47 -7.80
CA ALA A 108 -9.53 -20.35 -7.34
C ALA A 108 -10.57 -20.42 -8.47
N ASN A 109 -10.44 -21.42 -9.35
CA ASN A 109 -11.50 -21.73 -10.29
C ASN A 109 -12.65 -22.37 -9.50
N PHE A 110 -13.51 -21.54 -8.92
CA PHE A 110 -14.78 -22.01 -8.39
C PHE A 110 -15.63 -22.40 -9.59
N ILE A 111 -15.47 -23.64 -10.05
CA ILE A 111 -16.45 -24.24 -10.93
C ILE A 111 -17.73 -24.23 -10.09
N SER A 112 -18.66 -23.34 -10.42
CA SER A 112 -20.04 -23.44 -9.97
C SER A 112 -20.62 -24.69 -10.63
N ASN A 113 -20.24 -25.87 -10.13
CA ASN A 113 -21.07 -27.03 -10.28
C ASN A 113 -22.35 -26.63 -9.55
N THR A 114 -23.40 -26.43 -10.32
CA THR A 114 -24.77 -26.31 -9.84
C THR A 114 -25.05 -27.53 -8.97
N GLN A 115 -24.70 -27.42 -7.68
CA GLN A 115 -25.17 -28.31 -6.61
C GLN A 115 -26.66 -28.01 -6.51
N THR A 116 -27.39 -28.61 -7.43
CA THR A 116 -28.84 -28.63 -7.44
C THR A 116 -29.17 -29.48 -6.23
N PHE A 117 -29.57 -28.85 -5.12
CA PHE A 117 -30.14 -29.56 -3.98
C PHE A 117 -31.45 -30.18 -4.45
N SER A 118 -31.37 -31.40 -5.01
CA SER A 118 -32.55 -32.16 -5.37
C SER A 118 -33.19 -32.60 -4.06
N SER A 119 -34.21 -31.86 -3.61
CA SER A 119 -35.06 -32.29 -2.51
C SER A 119 -35.93 -33.44 -3.00
N SER A 120 -35.45 -34.67 -2.84
CA SER A 120 -36.32 -35.84 -2.85
C SER A 120 -36.88 -36.01 -1.44
N MET A 121 -38.15 -35.69 -1.26
CA MET A 121 -38.94 -36.25 -0.16
C MET A 121 -40.26 -36.78 -0.74
N PRO A 122 -40.44 -38.11 -0.77
CA PRO A 122 -41.72 -38.72 -1.05
C PRO A 122 -42.54 -38.80 0.26
N LEU A 123 -43.81 -38.38 0.18
CA LEU A 123 -45.01 -39.13 0.58
C LEU A 123 -46.25 -38.32 0.16
#